data_AF-A0A5B8QSQ9-F1
#
_entry.id   AF-A0A5B8QSQ9-F1
#
_cell.length_a   1.000
_cell.length_b   1.000
_cell.length_c   1.000
_cell.angle_alpha   90.00
_cell.angle_beta   90.00
_cell.angle_gamma   90.00
#
_symmetry.space_group_name_H-M   'P 1'
#
loop_
_entity.id
_entity.type
_entity.pdbx_description
1 polymer ?
#
loop_
_entity_poly.entity_id
_entity_poly.type
_entity_poly.pdbx_seq_one_letter_code
_entity_poly.pdbx_strand_id
1 'polypeptide(L)'
;MNNRITFVQQCLLEHKRRFTRDEFEGLWAIANVEIFDYRKAIESGVRIPYVPSFKQRVEPKLNAIGLTLESRPANDGTRRKLYAIRPIKENAPSC
;
A
#
# COMPACT_ATOMS: atom_id res chain seq x y z
N MET A 1 -15.79 -2.45 -15.86
CA MET A 1 -14.78 -2.56 -14.79
C MET A 1 -15.49 -2.97 -13.52
N ASN A 2 -15.34 -4.22 -13.07
CA ASN A 2 -15.90 -4.64 -11.80
C ASN A 2 -15.11 -3.96 -10.68
N ASN A 3 -15.65 -2.86 -10.13
CA ASN A 3 -15.11 -2.16 -8.95
C ASN A 3 -15.31 -3.01 -7.68
N ARG A 4 -14.71 -4.20 -7.61
CA ARG A 4 -14.62 -4.92 -6.35
C ARG A 4 -13.45 -4.34 -5.56
N ILE A 5 -13.79 -3.60 -4.51
CA ILE A 5 -12.86 -3.15 -3.48
C ILE A 5 -12.18 -4.39 -2.90
N THR A 6 -10.85 -4.40 -2.87
CA THR A 6 -10.07 -5.49 -2.28
C THR A 6 -10.19 -5.45 -0.75
N PHE A 7 -9.92 -6.56 -0.07
CA PHE A 7 -9.89 -6.59 1.40
C PHE A 7 -8.99 -5.49 2.00
N VAL A 8 -7.82 -5.26 1.41
CA VAL A 8 -6.91 -4.18 1.82
C VAL A 8 -7.58 -2.81 1.70
N GLN A 9 -8.20 -2.53 0.55
CA GLN A 9 -8.90 -1.26 0.32
C GLN A 9 -10.09 -1.09 1.28
N GLN A 10 -10.82 -2.17 1.57
CA GLN A 10 -11.91 -2.14 2.53
C GLN A 10 -11.41 -1.80 3.94
N CYS A 11 -10.38 -2.48 4.44
CA CYS A 11 -9.80 -2.19 5.75
C CYS A 11 -9.28 -0.75 5.84
N LEU A 12 -8.67 -0.22 4.78
CA LEU A 12 -8.22 1.17 4.72
C LEU A 12 -9.41 2.15 4.82
N LEU A 13 -10.51 1.89 4.11
CA LEU A 13 -11.70 2.74 4.15
C LEU A 13 -12.35 2.75 5.53
N GLU A 14 -12.55 1.58 6.14
CA GLU A 14 -13.13 1.42 7.48
C GLU A 14 -12.30 2.19 8.54
N HIS A 15 -10.99 2.27 8.34
CA HIS A 15 -10.06 2.90 9.28
C HIS A 15 -9.49 4.23 8.79
N LYS A 16 -10.12 4.88 7.80
CA LYS A 16 -9.62 6.12 7.17
C LYS A 16 -9.23 7.21 8.17
N ARG A 17 -9.97 7.32 9.28
CA ARG A 17 -9.74 8.32 10.34
C ARG A 17 -8.41 8.14 11.11
N ARG A 18 -7.74 6.98 10.98
CA ARG A 18 -6.43 6.71 11.61
C ARG A 18 -5.25 7.37 10.88
N PHE A 19 -5.48 7.83 9.66
CA PHE A 19 -4.44 8.37 8.78
C PHE A 19 -4.68 9.85 8.53
N THR A 20 -3.59 10.61 8.34
CA THR A 20 -3.72 11.95 7.76
C THR A 20 -4.17 11.84 6.31
N ARG A 21 -4.61 12.96 5.71
CA ARG A 21 -5.03 12.98 4.30
C ARG A 21 -3.93 12.45 3.38
N ASP A 22 -2.71 12.94 3.54
CA ASP A 22 -1.56 12.56 2.72
C ASP A 22 -1.14 11.09 2.93
N GLU A 23 -1.22 10.60 4.18
CA GLU A 23 -0.96 9.19 4.48
C GLU A 23 -1.98 8.29 3.81
N PHE A 24 -3.27 8.64 3.92
CA PHE A 24 -4.35 7.88 3.31
C PHE A 24 -4.25 7.89 1.79
N GLU A 25 -4.02 9.04 1.15
CA GLU A 25 -3.82 9.14 -0.29
C GLU A 25 -2.66 8.26 -0.77
N GLY A 26 -1.53 8.27 -0.04
CA GLY A 26 -0.39 7.41 -0.34
C GLY A 26 -0.70 5.92 -0.21
N LEU A 27 -1.36 5.52 0.88
CA LEU A 27 -1.77 4.12 1.10
C LEU A 27 -2.80 3.67 0.07
N TRP A 28 -3.73 4.54 -0.29
CA TRP A 28 -4.74 4.27 -1.31
C TRP A 28 -4.09 4.08 -2.68
N ALA A 29 -3.13 4.94 -3.06
CA ALA A 29 -2.36 4.78 -4.29
C ALA A 29 -1.63 3.42 -4.31
N ILE A 30 -0.96 3.05 -3.21
CA ILE A 30 -0.27 1.76 -3.08
C ILE A 30 -1.25 0.58 -3.20
N ALA A 31 -2.44 0.68 -2.61
CA ALA A 31 -3.46 -0.38 -2.65
C ALA A 31 -4.16 -0.53 -4.00
N ASN A 32 -4.19 0.52 -4.83
CA ASN A 32 -4.76 0.48 -6.18
C ASN A 32 -3.79 -0.06 -7.24
N VAL A 33 -2.50 -0.09 -6.93
CA VAL A 33 -1.50 -0.62 -7.85
C VAL A 33 -1.44 -2.12 -7.64
N GLU A 34 -1.91 -2.88 -8.63
CA GLU A 34 -1.66 -4.32 -8.66
C GLU A 34 -0.14 -4.54 -8.61
N ILE A 35 0.31 -5.49 -7.79
CA ILE A 35 1.73 -5.78 -7.51
C ILE A 35 2.58 -5.94 -8.79
N PHE A 36 1.94 -6.23 -9.93
CA PHE A 36 2.57 -6.44 -11.23
C PHE A 36 2.66 -5.19 -12.14
N ASP A 37 2.02 -4.06 -11.81
CA ASP A 37 1.95 -2.88 -12.69
C ASP A 37 2.61 -1.61 -12.11
N TYR A 38 3.44 -1.78 -11.08
CA TYR A 38 4.21 -0.69 -10.46
C TYR A 38 5.05 0.12 -11.45
N ARG A 39 5.63 -0.55 -12.45
CA ARG A 39 6.38 0.11 -13.52
C ARG A 39 5.49 1.03 -14.35
N LYS A 40 4.33 0.52 -14.82
CA LYS A 40 3.37 1.35 -15.57
C LYS A 40 2.79 2.47 -14.71
N ALA A 41 2.58 2.24 -13.42
CA ALA A 41 2.08 3.28 -12.51
C ALA A 41 3.09 4.43 -12.34
N ILE A 42 4.39 4.12 -12.22
CA ILE A 42 5.44 5.14 -12.20
C ILE A 42 5.56 5.84 -13.56
N GLU A 43 5.56 5.09 -14.67
CA GLU A 43 5.64 5.63 -16.04
C GLU A 43 4.44 6.52 -16.40
N SER A 44 3.26 6.25 -15.84
CA SER A 44 2.04 7.07 -16.00
C SER A 44 1.97 8.28 -15.05
N GLY A 45 3.00 8.51 -14.23
CA GLY A 45 3.09 9.68 -13.35
C GLY A 45 2.32 9.56 -12.03
N VAL A 46 1.90 8.34 -11.64
CA VAL A 46 1.26 8.13 -10.33
C VAL A 46 2.28 8.38 -9.22
N ARG A 47 1.95 9.30 -8.30
CA ARG A 47 2.81 9.67 -7.17
C ARG A 47 2.73 8.64 -6.05
N ILE A 48 3.36 7.48 -6.24
CA ILE A 48 3.41 6.44 -5.21
C ILE A 48 4.55 6.74 -4.23
N PRO A 49 4.30 6.80 -2.90
CA PRO A 49 5.36 6.97 -1.93
C PRO A 49 6.33 5.78 -1.96
N TYR A 50 7.65 6.06 -2.00
CA TYR A 50 8.71 5.04 -1.99
C TYR A 50 9.80 5.31 -0.93
N VAL A 51 9.56 6.30 -0.06
CA VAL A 51 10.55 6.78 0.91
C VAL A 51 10.44 6.06 2.27
N PRO A 52 11.56 5.69 2.91
CA PRO A 52 11.54 5.00 4.22
C PRO A 52 10.77 5.75 5.32
N SER A 53 10.80 7.08 5.31
CA SER A 53 10.09 7.92 6.27
C SER A 53 8.57 7.84 6.13
N PHE A 54 8.04 7.53 4.94
CA PHE A 54 6.61 7.24 4.77
C PHE A 54 6.28 5.92 5.45
N LYS A 55 7.05 4.86 5.16
CA LYS A 55 6.88 3.54 5.78
C LYS A 55 6.90 3.60 7.30
N GLN A 56 7.91 4.25 7.89
CA GLN A 56 8.05 4.39 9.34
C GLN A 56 6.83 5.05 10.01
N ARG A 57 6.17 5.99 9.33
CA ARG A 57 4.98 6.68 9.86
C ARG A 57 3.70 5.83 9.79
N VAL A 58 3.52 5.07 8.71
CA VAL A 58 2.26 4.35 8.44
C VAL A 58 2.26 2.91 8.92
N GLU A 59 3.43 2.26 9.03
CA GLU A 59 3.53 0.84 9.38
C GLU A 59 2.93 0.50 10.75
N PRO A 60 3.16 1.27 11.84
CA PRO A 60 2.49 1.02 13.11
C PRO A 60 0.96 1.15 13.02
N LYS A 61 0.46 2.10 12.22
CA LYS A 61 -0.97 2.37 12.03
C LYS A 61 -1.64 1.26 11.22
N LEU A 62 -0.96 0.74 10.20
CA LEU A 62 -1.38 -0.40 9.40
C LEU A 62 -1.42 -1.68 10.25
N ASN A 63 -0.36 -1.93 11.04
CA ASN A 63 -0.30 -3.13 11.88
C ASN A 63 -1.46 -3.17 12.88
N ALA A 64 -1.85 -2.01 13.42
CA ALA A 64 -2.99 -1.88 14.32
C ALA A 64 -4.37 -2.12 13.67
N ILE A 65 -4.44 -2.34 12.35
CA ILE A 65 -5.65 -2.72 11.59
C ILE A 65 -5.45 -4.03 10.82
N GLY A 66 -4.46 -4.84 11.21
CA GLY A 66 -4.20 -6.15 10.59
C GLY A 66 -3.56 -6.09 9.21
N LEU A 67 -3.02 -4.95 8.80
CA LEU A 67 -2.31 -4.76 7.53
C LEU A 67 -0.82 -4.51 7.77
N THR A 68 0.01 -4.80 6.77
CA THR A 68 1.45 -4.52 6.81
C THR A 68 1.94 -3.94 5.47
N LEU A 69 3.09 -3.26 5.51
CA LEU A 69 3.72 -2.66 4.34
C LEU A 69 5.00 -3.43 3.96
N GLU A 70 4.89 -4.32 2.99
CA GLU A 70 6.04 -4.99 2.39
C GLU A 70 6.88 -4.01 1.58
N SER A 71 8.19 -4.16 1.62
CA SER A 71 9.13 -3.41 0.78
C SER A 71 9.80 -4.36 -0.20
N ARG A 72 9.77 -4.03 -1.48
CA ARG A 72 10.40 -4.81 -2.56
C ARG A 72 11.36 -3.93 -3.34
N PRO A 73 12.47 -4.47 -3.84
CA PRO A 73 13.32 -3.71 -4.76
C PRO A 73 12.55 -3.39 -6.04
N ALA A 74 12.73 -2.17 -6.56
CA ALA A 74 12.38 -1.87 -7.93
C ALA A 74 13.39 -2.59 -8.83
N ASN A 75 12.96 -3.60 -9.60
CA ASN A 75 13.83 -4.35 -10.51
C ASN A 75 14.13 -3.55 -11.81
N ASP A 76 14.37 -2.24 -11.68
CA ASP A 76 14.56 -1.29 -12.78
C ASP A 76 15.94 -0.59 -12.72
N GLY A 77 16.86 -1.11 -11.89
CA GLY A 77 18.19 -0.53 -11.66
C GLY A 77 18.18 0.72 -10.78
N THR A 78 17.00 1.26 -10.44
CA THR A 78 16.87 2.31 -9.44
C THR A 78 16.89 1.65 -8.07
N ARG A 79 17.71 2.14 -7.13
CA ARG A 79 17.78 1.62 -5.75
C ARG A 79 16.49 1.91 -4.93
N ARG A 80 15.36 2.12 -5.59
CA ARG A 80 14.07 2.47 -4.99
C ARG A 80 13.43 1.22 -4.40
N LYS A 81 12.65 1.43 -3.34
CA LYS A 81 11.80 0.40 -2.73
C LYS A 81 10.36 0.64 -3.16
N LEU A 82 9.73 -0.37 -3.74
CA LEU A 82 8.31 -0.41 -4.01
C LEU A 82 7.60 -0.94 -2.76
N TYR A 83 6.47 -0.34 -2.41
CA TYR A 83 5.67 -0.80 -1.28
C TYR A 83 4.48 -1.63 -1.74
N ALA A 84 4.10 -2.64 -0.97
CA ALA A 84 2.86 -3.37 -1.19
C ALA A 84 2.16 -3.54 0.15
N ILE A 85 0.86 -3.27 0.20
CA ILE A 85 0.07 -3.48 1.42
C ILE A 85 -0.50 -4.90 1.38
N ARG A 86 -0.36 -5.62 2.49
CA ARG A 86 -0.86 -7.00 2.63
C ARG A 86 -1.52 -7.22 3.99
N PRO A 87 -2.46 -8.18 4.09
CA PRO A 87 -2.91 -8.67 5.38
C PRO A 87 -1.73 -9.27 6.16
N ILE A 88 -1.69 -9.03 7.47
CA ILE A 88 -0.82 -9.79 8.37
C ILE A 88 -1.33 -11.23 8.38
N LYS A 89 -0.44 -12.22 8.26
CA LYS A 89 -0.81 -13.65 8.12
C LYS A 89 -1.78 -14.15 9.20
N GLU A 90 -1.76 -13.57 10.39
CA GLU A 90 -2.68 -13.92 11.50
C GLU A 90 -4.11 -13.41 11.30
N ASN A 91 -4.31 -12.41 10.43
CA ASN A 91 -5.60 -11.78 10.12
C ASN A 91 -6.01 -11.98 8.64
N ALA A 92 -5.28 -12.81 7.89
CA ALA A 92 -5.66 -13.11 6.51
C ALA A 92 -6.93 -13.97 6.53
N PRO A 93 -7.97 -13.66 5.73
CA PRO A 93 -9.08 -14.58 5.56
C PRO A 93 -8.52 -15.92 5.08
N SER A 94 -8.75 -16.98 5.86
CA SER A 94 -8.42 -18.34 5.48
C SER A 94 -8.97 -18.60 4.09
N CYS A 95 -8.07 -18.95 3.17
CA CYS A 95 -8.40 -19.23 1.77
C CYS A 95 -9.40 -20.38 1.65
#